data_AF-A0A925IN42-F1
#
_entry.id   AF-A0A925IN42-F1
#
_cell.length_a   1.000
_cell.length_b   1.000
_cell.length_c   1.000
_cell.angle_alpha   90.00
_cell.angle_beta   90.00
_cell.angle_gamma   90.00
#
_symmetry.space_group_name_H-M   'P 1'
#
loop_
_entity.id
_entity.type
_entity.pdbx_description
1 polymer ?
#
loop_
_entity_poly.entity_id
_entity_poly.type
_entity_poly.pdbx_seq_one_letter_code
_entity_poly.pdbx_strand_id
1 'polypeptide(L)'
;MENQTLKAVAGALIAEVGKILDDYLVVDDQLFSWKNTFGWNDVAPLKDKVQPLSDRLIQLLEKTKAEQRQILELSENNPEKLLLVEFYQLFTNYTDTLKMAVQNMGRVLVHIDTRRNNKIEFKQARYESDLIIYKAQVDKYQLFGEKLNALLKRF
;
A
#
# COMPACT_ATOMS: atom_id res chain seq x y z
N MET A 1 1.18 23.23 18.42
CA MET A 1 1.63 22.92 17.06
C MET A 1 0.70 23.63 16.09
N GLU A 2 1.24 24.36 15.12
CA GLU A 2 0.42 25.18 14.22
C GLU A 2 -0.12 24.35 13.04
N ASN A 3 -1.29 24.68 12.50
CA ASN A 3 -1.91 23.97 11.37
C ASN A 3 -0.99 23.87 10.14
N GLN A 4 -0.18 24.92 9.89
CA GLN A 4 0.78 24.92 8.80
C GLN A 4 1.82 23.79 8.94
N THR A 5 2.18 23.42 10.18
CA THR A 5 3.07 22.30 10.46
C THR A 5 2.42 20.97 10.12
N LEU A 6 1.16 20.74 10.50
CA LEU A 6 0.45 19.48 10.25
C LEU A 6 0.13 19.27 8.76
N LYS A 7 -0.15 20.34 8.02
CA LYS A 7 -0.30 20.30 6.56
C LYS A 7 1.03 19.98 5.86
N ALA A 8 2.14 20.54 6.32
CA ALA A 8 3.46 20.20 5.81
C ALA A 8 3.82 18.72 6.07
N VAL A 9 3.48 18.21 7.26
CA VAL A 9 3.63 16.78 7.60
C VAL A 9 2.77 15.91 6.69
N ALA A 10 1.50 16.28 6.46
CA ALA A 10 0.61 15.58 5.53
C ALA A 10 1.20 15.51 4.12
N GLY A 11 1.75 16.62 3.60
CA GLY A 11 2.46 16.66 2.32
C GLY A 11 3.66 15.72 2.26
N ALA A 12 4.46 15.67 3.33
CA ALA A 12 5.60 14.76 3.43
C ALA A 12 5.17 13.28 3.44
N LEU A 13 4.08 12.94 4.15
CA LEU A 13 3.51 11.60 4.18
C LEU A 13 3.03 11.17 2.77
N ILE A 14 2.36 12.06 2.04
CA ILE A 14 1.92 11.81 0.65
C ILE A 14 3.12 11.54 -0.26
N ALA A 15 4.16 12.37 -0.19
CA ALA A 15 5.36 12.18 -0.99
C ALA A 15 6.07 10.85 -0.65
N GLU A 16 6.10 10.48 0.64
CA GLU A 16 6.70 9.24 1.11
C GLU A 16 5.94 8.01 0.62
N VAL A 17 4.60 8.01 0.71
CA VAL A 17 3.78 6.89 0.21
C VAL A 17 3.79 6.79 -1.30
N GLY A 18 3.88 7.92 -2.01
CA GLY A 18 4.02 7.95 -3.47
C GLY A 18 5.28 7.20 -3.93
N LYS A 19 6.42 7.45 -3.30
CA LYS A 19 7.67 6.72 -3.60
C LYS A 19 7.55 5.22 -3.34
N ILE A 20 6.87 4.83 -2.25
CA ILE A 20 6.66 3.40 -1.95
C ILE A 20 5.74 2.77 -3.00
N LEU A 21 4.69 3.49 -3.42
CA LEU A 21 3.76 3.03 -4.45
C LEU A 21 4.50 2.84 -5.78
N ASP A 22 5.32 3.79 -6.21
CA ASP A 22 6.11 3.68 -7.44
C ASP A 22 7.01 2.43 -7.43
N ASP A 23 7.73 2.21 -6.32
CA ASP A 23 8.59 1.02 -6.16
C ASP A 23 7.77 -0.28 -6.18
N TYR A 24 6.59 -0.28 -5.56
CA TYR A 24 5.67 -1.41 -5.57
C TYR A 24 5.11 -1.70 -6.97
N LEU A 25 4.73 -0.68 -7.73
CA LEU A 25 4.22 -0.83 -9.10
C LEU A 25 5.28 -1.41 -10.03
N VAL A 26 6.56 -1.09 -9.83
CA VAL A 26 7.65 -1.75 -10.57
C VAL A 26 7.68 -3.26 -10.31
N VAL A 27 7.39 -3.71 -9.10
CA VAL A 27 7.31 -5.14 -8.77
C VAL A 27 6.04 -5.77 -9.36
N ASP A 28 4.90 -5.10 -9.25
CA ASP A 28 3.62 -5.53 -9.80
C ASP A 28 3.68 -5.70 -11.32
N ASP A 29 4.19 -4.68 -12.03
CA ASP A 29 4.38 -4.70 -13.48
C ASP A 29 5.32 -5.82 -13.92
N GLN A 30 6.41 -6.06 -13.17
CA GLN A 30 7.33 -7.17 -13.46
C GLN A 30 6.62 -8.51 -13.30
N LEU A 31 5.85 -8.69 -12.22
CA LEU A 31 5.10 -9.90 -11.95
C LEU A 31 4.08 -10.19 -13.06
N PHE A 32 3.30 -9.20 -13.48
CA PHE A 32 2.23 -9.35 -14.47
C PHE A 32 2.63 -9.01 -15.91
N SER A 33 3.92 -8.80 -16.18
CA SER A 33 4.44 -8.54 -17.53
C SER A 33 4.16 -9.69 -18.50
N TRP A 34 4.14 -9.36 -19.80
CA TRP A 34 3.99 -10.32 -20.89
C TRP A 34 5.00 -11.48 -20.84
N LYS A 35 6.19 -11.25 -20.25
CA LYS A 35 7.25 -12.25 -20.07
C LYS A 35 6.87 -13.35 -19.07
N ASN A 36 5.99 -13.02 -18.13
CA ASN A 36 5.49 -13.94 -17.11
C ASN A 36 4.09 -14.51 -17.46
N THR A 37 3.45 -14.04 -18.54
CA THR A 37 2.13 -14.51 -18.99
C THR A 37 2.11 -15.98 -19.44
N PHE A 38 3.23 -16.50 -19.94
CA PHE A 38 3.33 -17.88 -20.48
C PHE A 38 4.27 -18.79 -19.68
N GLY A 39 4.71 -18.33 -18.51
CA GLY A 39 5.63 -19.05 -17.64
C GLY A 39 6.29 -18.07 -16.69
N TRP A 40 6.19 -18.33 -15.38
CA TRP A 40 6.72 -17.49 -14.31
C TRP A 40 8.26 -17.55 -14.23
N ASN A 41 8.90 -17.03 -15.28
CA ASN A 41 10.28 -17.31 -15.61
C ASN A 41 11.27 -16.49 -14.76
N ASP A 42 10.84 -15.36 -14.17
CA ASP A 42 11.73 -14.43 -13.47
C ASP A 42 11.15 -13.85 -12.16
N VAL A 43 10.51 -14.72 -11.36
CA VAL A 43 9.75 -14.30 -10.17
C VAL A 43 10.57 -14.34 -8.88
N ALA A 44 11.63 -15.14 -8.81
CA ALA A 44 12.45 -15.31 -7.61
C ALA A 44 13.08 -13.99 -7.09
N PRO A 45 13.66 -13.11 -7.94
CA PRO A 45 14.25 -11.85 -7.50
C PRO A 45 13.23 -10.83 -6.98
N LEU A 46 11.94 -11.01 -7.29
CA LEU A 46 10.87 -10.09 -6.86
C LEU A 46 10.54 -10.26 -5.37
N LYS A 47 10.76 -11.47 -4.81
CA LYS A 47 10.47 -11.76 -3.39
C LYS A 47 11.27 -10.86 -2.45
N ASP A 48 12.54 -10.66 -2.77
CA ASP A 48 13.47 -9.87 -1.94
C ASP A 48 13.11 -8.38 -1.93
N LYS A 49 12.31 -7.93 -2.91
CA LYS A 49 11.80 -6.55 -2.98
C LYS A 49 10.57 -6.32 -2.09
N VAL A 50 9.86 -7.37 -1.66
CA VAL A 50 8.61 -7.22 -0.92
C VAL A 50 8.83 -6.77 0.52
N GLN A 51 9.77 -7.40 1.24
CA GLN A 51 9.98 -7.10 2.66
C GLN A 51 10.36 -5.63 2.90
N PRO A 52 11.32 -5.02 2.14
CA PRO A 52 11.64 -3.61 2.29
C PRO A 52 10.44 -2.67 2.07
N LEU A 53 9.53 -3.00 1.13
CA LEU A 53 8.31 -2.22 0.91
C LEU A 53 7.35 -2.35 2.09
N SER A 54 7.15 -3.56 2.61
CA SER A 54 6.31 -3.81 3.79
C SER A 54 6.84 -3.03 5.00
N ASP A 55 8.15 -3.04 5.24
CA ASP A 55 8.76 -2.37 6.40
C ASP A 55 8.58 -0.84 6.31
N ARG A 56 8.78 -0.26 5.12
CA ARG A 56 8.54 1.17 4.88
C ARG A 56 7.08 1.55 5.13
N LEU A 57 6.13 0.71 4.71
CA LEU A 57 4.70 0.97 4.95
C LEU A 57 4.33 0.84 6.43
N ILE A 58 4.95 -0.08 7.17
CA ILE A 58 4.76 -0.20 8.63
C ILE A 58 5.23 1.07 9.33
N GLN A 59 6.45 1.54 9.02
CA GLN A 59 7.01 2.76 9.60
C GLN A 59 6.14 3.99 9.26
N LEU A 60 5.70 4.10 8.01
CA LEU A 60 4.83 5.19 7.58
C LEU A 60 3.48 5.16 8.33
N LEU A 61 2.89 3.97 8.50
CA LEU A 61 1.63 3.80 9.22
C LEU A 61 1.76 4.18 10.70
N GLU A 62 2.88 3.82 11.35
CA GLU A 62 3.17 4.21 12.73
C GLU A 62 3.31 5.72 12.87
N LYS A 63 4.04 6.36 11.95
CA LYS A 63 4.18 7.82 11.87
C LYS A 63 2.82 8.49 11.68
N THR A 64 2.01 8.05 10.72
CA THR A 64 0.65 8.58 10.52
C THR A 64 -0.22 8.47 11.77
N LYS A 65 -0.17 7.33 12.49
CA LYS A 65 -0.94 7.16 13.73
C LYS A 65 -0.47 8.08 14.85
N ALA A 66 0.84 8.35 14.94
CA ALA A 66 1.38 9.30 15.91
C ALA A 66 0.86 10.72 15.65
N GLU A 67 0.87 11.15 14.38
CA GLU A 67 0.34 12.46 13.96
C GLU A 67 -1.18 12.57 14.15
N GLN A 68 -1.92 11.49 13.86
CA GLN A 68 -3.36 11.44 14.08
C GLN A 68 -3.73 11.71 15.55
N ARG A 69 -2.94 11.21 16.51
CA ARG A 69 -3.17 11.48 17.94
C ARG A 69 -3.02 12.97 18.27
N GLN A 70 -2.00 13.62 17.70
CA GLN A 70 -1.78 15.06 17.90
C GLN A 70 -2.93 15.91 17.35
N ILE A 71 -3.57 15.46 16.26
CA ILE A 71 -4.73 16.14 15.67
C ILE A 71 -5.96 16.04 16.57
N LEU A 72 -6.14 14.91 17.25
CA LEU A 72 -7.24 14.73 18.19
C LEU A 72 -7.12 15.69 19.40
N GLU A 73 -5.89 16.03 19.78
CA GLU A 73 -5.56 17.00 20.85
C GLU A 73 -5.77 18.47 20.43
N LEU A 74 -6.01 18.76 19.15
CA LEU A 74 -6.34 20.12 18.70
C LEU A 74 -7.65 20.60 19.32
N SER A 75 -7.76 21.91 19.58
CA SER A 75 -8.99 22.54 20.04
C SER A 75 -10.17 22.25 19.10
N GLU A 76 -11.36 22.01 19.65
CA GLU A 76 -12.61 21.87 18.89
C GLU A 76 -12.93 23.12 18.05
N ASN A 77 -12.42 24.28 18.44
CA ASN A 77 -12.59 25.53 17.69
C ASN A 77 -11.65 25.64 16.48
N ASN A 78 -10.79 24.66 16.23
CA ASN A 78 -9.90 24.68 15.08
C ASN A 78 -10.69 24.35 13.80
N PRO A 79 -10.78 25.30 12.84
CA PRO A 79 -11.63 25.15 11.66
C PRO A 79 -11.17 24.02 10.73
N GLU A 80 -9.91 23.59 10.81
CA GLU A 80 -9.33 22.55 9.96
C GLU A 80 -9.29 21.17 10.64
N LYS A 81 -9.66 21.06 11.92
CA LYS A 81 -9.55 19.81 12.69
C LYS A 81 -10.29 18.66 12.01
N LEU A 82 -11.53 18.89 11.59
CA LEU A 82 -12.35 17.87 10.92
C LEU A 82 -11.68 17.36 9.64
N LEU A 83 -11.15 18.28 8.83
CA LEU A 83 -10.51 17.94 7.57
C LEU A 83 -9.19 17.18 7.78
N LEU A 84 -8.40 17.58 8.78
CA LEU A 84 -7.19 16.88 9.18
C LEU A 84 -7.51 15.47 9.71
N VAL A 85 -8.52 15.32 10.57
CA VAL A 85 -8.96 14.01 11.07
C VAL A 85 -9.35 13.10 9.90
N GLU A 86 -10.18 13.60 8.97
CA GLU A 86 -10.61 12.86 7.78
C GLU A 86 -9.40 12.43 6.93
N PHE A 87 -8.44 13.34 6.70
CA PHE A 87 -7.22 13.04 5.96
C PHE A 87 -6.40 11.94 6.60
N TYR A 88 -6.05 12.06 7.88
CA TYR A 88 -5.20 11.06 8.55
C TYR A 88 -5.91 9.71 8.67
N GLN A 89 -7.24 9.69 8.81
CA GLN A 89 -8.01 8.46 8.81
C GLN A 89 -8.00 7.77 7.43
N LEU A 90 -8.27 8.51 6.35
CA LEU A 90 -8.19 7.98 4.99
C LEU A 90 -6.76 7.55 4.62
N PHE A 91 -5.75 8.32 5.03
CA PHE A 91 -4.34 8.03 4.76
C PHE A 91 -3.88 6.76 5.49
N THR A 92 -4.34 6.57 6.73
CA THR A 92 -4.10 5.32 7.48
C THR A 92 -4.72 4.13 6.76
N ASN A 93 -5.97 4.24 6.30
CA ASN A 93 -6.64 3.15 5.58
C ASN A 93 -5.98 2.84 4.23
N TYR A 94 -5.57 3.88 3.49
CA TYR A 94 -4.81 3.74 2.25
C TYR A 94 -3.49 3.00 2.47
N THR A 95 -2.69 3.47 3.43
CA THR A 95 -1.38 2.90 3.74
C THR A 95 -1.49 1.46 4.24
N ASP A 96 -2.48 1.16 5.10
CA ASP A 96 -2.70 -0.19 5.62
C ASP A 96 -3.15 -1.18 4.52
N THR A 97 -4.05 -0.76 3.63
CA THR A 97 -4.49 -1.61 2.50
C THR A 97 -3.40 -1.80 1.46
N LEU A 98 -2.59 -0.77 1.16
CA LEU A 98 -1.39 -0.90 0.32
C LEU A 98 -0.39 -1.89 0.93
N LYS A 99 -0.17 -1.83 2.25
CA LYS A 99 0.67 -2.80 2.97
C LYS A 99 0.15 -4.22 2.81
N MET A 100 -1.17 -4.42 2.97
CA MET A 100 -1.78 -5.74 2.75
C MET A 100 -1.64 -6.22 1.30
N ALA A 101 -1.74 -5.32 0.31
CA ALA A 101 -1.51 -5.66 -1.09
C ALA A 101 -0.06 -6.13 -1.32
N VAL A 102 0.93 -5.38 -0.82
CA VAL A 102 2.36 -5.75 -0.87
C VAL A 102 2.63 -7.11 -0.21
N GLN A 103 2.07 -7.35 0.98
CA GLN A 103 2.25 -8.62 1.69
C GLN A 103 1.60 -9.80 0.96
N ASN A 104 0.41 -9.61 0.40
CA ASN A 104 -0.27 -10.64 -0.38
C ASN A 104 0.45 -10.92 -1.70
N MET A 105 1.01 -9.90 -2.35
CA MET A 105 1.90 -10.09 -3.49
C MET A 105 3.09 -10.98 -3.11
N GLY A 106 3.72 -10.77 -1.94
CA GLY A 106 4.76 -11.65 -1.42
C GLY A 106 4.33 -13.12 -1.31
N ARG A 107 3.12 -13.39 -0.82
CA ARG A 107 2.56 -14.76 -0.74
C ARG A 107 2.37 -15.37 -2.13
N VAL A 108 1.84 -14.59 -3.08
CA VAL A 108 1.69 -15.00 -4.47
C VAL A 108 3.05 -15.38 -5.07
N LEU A 109 4.08 -14.56 -4.88
CA LEU A 109 5.45 -14.81 -5.36
C LEU A 109 6.05 -16.10 -4.76
N VAL A 110 5.89 -16.33 -3.45
CA VAL A 110 6.37 -17.56 -2.78
C VAL A 110 5.67 -18.80 -3.33
N HIS A 111 4.36 -18.74 -3.57
CA HIS A 111 3.62 -19.85 -4.15
C HIS A 111 4.03 -20.16 -5.59
N ILE A 112 4.25 -19.13 -6.41
CA ILE A 112 4.76 -19.29 -7.77
C ILE A 112 6.13 -19.98 -7.75
N ASP A 113 7.05 -19.49 -6.93
CA ASP A 113 8.42 -20.03 -6.83
C ASP A 113 8.46 -21.47 -6.31
N THR A 114 7.68 -21.77 -5.26
CA THR A 114 7.57 -23.13 -4.70
C THR A 114 7.08 -24.14 -5.75
N ARG A 115 6.10 -23.77 -6.58
CA ARG A 115 5.59 -24.67 -7.63
C ARG A 115 6.58 -24.89 -8.75
N ARG A 116 7.29 -23.83 -9.17
CA ARG A 116 8.36 -23.92 -10.16
C ARG A 116 9.46 -24.88 -9.71
N ASN A 117 9.94 -24.73 -8.47
CA ASN A 117 11.02 -25.54 -7.93
C ASN A 117 10.62 -27.02 -7.77
N ASN A 118 9.35 -27.29 -7.49
CA ASN A 118 8.85 -28.66 -7.32
C ASN A 118 8.39 -29.35 -8.61
N LYS A 119 8.49 -28.69 -9.79
CA LYS A 119 7.98 -29.19 -11.09
C LYS A 119 6.50 -29.64 -11.02
N ILE A 120 5.71 -29.03 -10.13
CA ILE A 120 4.30 -29.39 -9.92
C ILE A 120 3.46 -28.67 -10.96
N GLU A 121 2.56 -29.40 -11.62
CA GLU A 121 1.58 -28.84 -12.54
C GLU A 121 0.73 -27.75 -11.87
N PHE A 122 0.47 -26.67 -12.60
CA PHE A 122 -0.20 -25.49 -12.07
C PHE A 122 -1.70 -25.78 -11.83
N LYS A 123 -2.07 -26.16 -10.59
CA LYS A 123 -3.48 -26.29 -10.20
C LYS A 123 -4.06 -24.91 -9.87
N GLN A 124 -4.83 -24.37 -10.82
CA GLN A 124 -5.38 -23.01 -10.86
C GLN A 124 -6.05 -22.53 -9.55
N ALA A 125 -6.83 -23.39 -8.89
CA ALA A 125 -7.73 -23.01 -7.78
C ALA A 125 -7.07 -22.43 -6.50
N ARG A 126 -5.86 -22.87 -6.09
CA ARG A 126 -5.20 -22.30 -4.89
C ARG A 126 -4.55 -20.94 -5.17
N TYR A 127 -4.01 -20.78 -6.38
CA TYR A 127 -3.45 -19.51 -6.84
C TYR A 127 -4.55 -18.46 -7.03
N GLU A 128 -5.73 -18.88 -7.51
CA GLU A 128 -6.89 -18.01 -7.61
C GLU A 128 -7.27 -17.38 -6.26
N SER A 129 -7.19 -18.12 -5.15
CA SER A 129 -7.54 -17.57 -3.83
C SER A 129 -6.60 -16.44 -3.38
N ASP A 130 -5.27 -16.64 -3.44
CA ASP A 130 -4.31 -15.59 -3.07
C ASP A 130 -4.36 -14.41 -4.04
N LEU A 131 -4.55 -14.68 -5.33
CA LEU A 131 -4.72 -13.65 -6.35
C LEU A 131 -6.01 -12.85 -6.14
N ILE A 132 -7.11 -13.49 -5.73
CA ILE A 132 -8.37 -12.82 -5.39
C ILE A 132 -8.17 -11.93 -4.16
N ILE A 133 -7.53 -12.45 -3.11
CA ILE A 133 -7.23 -11.66 -1.91
C ILE A 133 -6.33 -10.47 -2.26
N TYR A 134 -5.29 -10.69 -3.07
CA TYR A 134 -4.42 -9.65 -3.58
C TYR A 134 -5.21 -8.56 -4.33
N LYS A 135 -5.99 -8.94 -5.35
CA LYS A 135 -6.83 -8.02 -6.14
C LYS A 135 -7.79 -7.24 -5.25
N ALA A 136 -8.43 -7.90 -4.29
CA ALA A 136 -9.33 -7.23 -3.35
C ALA A 136 -8.62 -6.18 -2.47
N GLN A 137 -7.32 -6.34 -2.17
CA GLN A 137 -6.55 -5.28 -1.50
C GLN A 137 -6.13 -4.18 -2.46
N VAL A 138 -5.82 -4.51 -3.72
CA VAL A 138 -5.53 -3.53 -4.77
C VAL A 138 -6.70 -2.59 -4.96
N ASP A 139 -7.89 -3.14 -5.18
CA ASP A 139 -9.13 -2.37 -5.35
C ASP A 139 -9.39 -1.44 -4.14
N LYS A 140 -9.10 -1.92 -2.93
CA LYS A 140 -9.29 -1.15 -1.69
C LYS A 140 -8.32 0.03 -1.58
N TYR A 141 -7.02 -0.18 -1.78
CA TYR A 141 -6.08 0.94 -1.67
C TYR A 141 -6.35 1.97 -2.78
N GLN A 142 -6.72 1.53 -3.99
CA GLN A 142 -7.09 2.44 -5.08
C GLN A 142 -8.32 3.28 -4.70
N LEU A 143 -9.37 2.65 -4.16
CA LEU A 143 -10.56 3.36 -3.66
C LEU A 143 -10.22 4.39 -2.57
N PHE A 144 -9.33 4.04 -1.62
CA PHE A 144 -8.89 5.01 -0.61
C PHE A 144 -8.03 6.12 -1.21
N GLY A 145 -7.22 5.83 -2.22
CA GLY A 145 -6.45 6.82 -2.98
C GLY A 145 -7.33 7.81 -3.71
N GLU A 146 -8.41 7.35 -4.34
CA GLU A 146 -9.42 8.22 -4.96
C GLU A 146 -10.10 9.14 -3.94
N LYS A 147 -10.49 8.60 -2.77
CA LYS A 147 -11.08 9.38 -1.69
C LYS A 147 -10.09 10.41 -1.13
N LEU A 148 -8.81 10.05 -0.98
CA LEU A 148 -7.75 10.97 -0.59
C LEU A 148 -7.56 12.08 -1.63
N ASN A 149 -7.50 11.75 -2.91
CA ASN A 149 -7.38 12.73 -3.99
C ASN A 149 -8.57 13.71 -4.01
N ALA A 150 -9.79 13.21 -3.77
CA ALA A 150 -10.97 14.06 -3.64
C ALA A 150 -10.88 14.98 -2.41
N LEU A 151 -10.37 14.48 -1.29
CA LEU A 151 -10.17 15.27 -0.07
C LEU A 151 -9.08 16.34 -0.25
N LEU A 152 -7.97 16.00 -0.93
CA LEU A 152 -6.85 16.92 -1.17
C LEU A 152 -7.25 18.15 -1.99
N LYS A 153 -8.28 18.04 -2.84
CA LYS A 153 -8.85 19.19 -3.57
C LYS A 153 -9.58 20.18 -2.66
N ARG A 154 -9.91 19.78 -1.43
CA ARG A 154 -10.59 20.59 -0.40
C ARG A 154 -9.61 21.14 0.65
N PHE A 155 -8.33 20.79 0.54
CA PHE A 155 -7.28 20.96 1.56
C PHE A 155 -6.52 22.29 1.46
#